data_AF-A0A6P0M2G1-F1
#
_entry.id   AF-A0A6P0M2G1-F1
#
_cell.length_a   1.000
_cell.length_b   1.000
_cell.length_c   1.000
_cell.angle_alpha   90.00
_cell.angle_beta   90.00
_cell.angle_gamma   90.00
#
_symmetry.space_group_name_H-M   'P 1'
#
loop_
_entity.id
_entity.type
_entity.pdbx_description
1 polymer ?
#
loop_
_entity_poly.entity_id
_entity_poly.type
_entity_poly.pdbx_seq_one_letter_code
_entity_poly.pdbx_strand_id
1 'polypeptide(L)'
;DQYSYWELAMTPQQFYVKWNVTYEDIALICSRSTATVQRWFYKTPSNLNPNTNDLRHLALMDFFLEHFEEIPGELLKVLGLVGVDS
;
A
#
# COMPACT_ATOMS: atom_id res chain seq x y z
N ASP A 1 -9.40 14.48 -17.83
CA ASP A 1 -8.71 13.32 -17.24
C ASP A 1 -7.57 13.75 -16.34
N GLN A 2 -7.87 13.96 -15.06
CA GLN A 2 -6.99 14.63 -14.08
C GLN A 2 -6.36 13.65 -13.08
N TYR A 3 -6.05 12.43 -13.52
CA TYR A 3 -5.34 11.42 -12.70
C TYR A 3 -4.23 10.72 -13.47
N SER A 4 -3.89 11.25 -14.64
CA SER A 4 -2.85 10.69 -15.49
C SER A 4 -1.54 11.44 -15.25
N TYR A 5 -0.58 10.75 -14.64
CA TYR A 5 0.87 11.01 -14.73
C TYR A 5 1.57 11.92 -13.71
N TRP A 6 0.98 12.25 -12.56
CA TRP A 6 1.75 12.91 -11.48
C TRP A 6 1.97 12.01 -10.27
N GLU A 7 3.12 11.32 -10.28
CA GLU A 7 4.00 11.06 -9.12
C GLU A 7 3.39 10.62 -7.77
N LEU A 8 2.37 9.75 -7.77
CA LEU A 8 2.06 8.91 -6.60
C LEU A 8 3.11 7.79 -6.49
N ALA A 9 4.37 8.18 -6.29
CA ALA A 9 5.51 7.27 -6.17
C ALA A 9 5.73 6.94 -4.69
N MET A 10 4.82 6.14 -4.11
CA MET A 10 5.08 5.51 -2.84
C MET A 10 5.90 4.24 -3.08
N THR A 11 7.19 4.29 -2.77
CA THR A 11 8.07 3.12 -2.87
C THR A 11 7.85 2.16 -1.70
N PRO A 12 8.15 0.86 -1.86
CA PRO A 12 8.10 -0.10 -0.76
C PRO A 12 8.93 0.33 0.46
N GLN A 13 10.09 0.96 0.24
CA GLN A 13 10.97 1.44 1.30
C GLN A 13 10.35 2.61 2.07
N GLN A 14 9.75 3.57 1.38
CA GLN A 14 9.06 4.69 2.03
C GLN A 14 7.86 4.19 2.83
N PHE A 15 7.03 3.33 2.24
CA PHE A 15 5.84 2.78 2.89
C PHE A 15 6.21 1.97 4.14
N TYR A 16 7.21 1.09 4.03
CA TYR A 16 7.73 0.28 5.12
C TYR A 16 8.12 1.13 6.33
N VAL A 17 8.90 2.19 6.11
CA VAL A 17 9.37 3.06 7.20
C VAL A 17 8.24 3.91 7.76
N LYS A 18 7.40 4.48 6.90
CA LYS A 18 6.32 5.40 7.31
C LYS A 18 5.29 4.71 8.20
N TRP A 19 4.87 3.50 7.83
CA TRP A 19 3.80 2.78 8.53
C TRP A 19 4.30 1.70 9.49
N ASN A 20 5.62 1.47 9.55
CA ASN A 20 6.24 0.45 10.39
C ASN A 20 5.61 -0.95 10.18
N VAL A 21 5.36 -1.29 8.91
CA VAL A 21 4.75 -2.56 8.49
C VAL A 21 5.78 -3.63 8.18
N THR A 22 5.35 -4.88 8.01
CA THR A 22 6.21 -6.00 7.62
C THR A 22 6.29 -6.19 6.10
N TYR A 23 7.18 -7.07 5.63
CA TYR A 23 7.24 -7.43 4.20
C TYR A 23 6.00 -8.22 3.77
N GLU A 24 5.40 -8.96 4.69
CA GLU A 24 4.16 -9.71 4.51
C GLU A 24 2.96 -8.78 4.27
N ASP A 25 2.88 -7.67 5.01
CA ASP A 25 1.83 -6.66 4.81
C ASP A 25 1.95 -6.00 3.43
N ILE A 26 3.17 -5.64 3.03
CA ILE A 26 3.43 -5.09 1.69
C ILE A 26 3.11 -6.13 0.60
N ALA A 27 3.41 -7.40 0.84
CA ALA A 27 3.08 -8.49 -0.09
C ALA A 27 1.57 -8.64 -0.27
N LEU A 28 0.81 -8.54 0.83
CA LEU A 28 -0.65 -8.57 0.81
C LEU A 28 -1.22 -7.39 0.01
N ILE A 29 -0.77 -6.15 0.30
CA ILE A 29 -1.22 -4.93 -0.39
C ILE A 29 -0.94 -5.03 -1.90
N CYS A 30 0.24 -5.50 -2.28
CA CYS A 30 0.65 -5.57 -3.69
C CYS A 30 0.22 -6.86 -4.40
N SER A 31 -0.44 -7.81 -3.72
CA SER A 31 -0.76 -9.14 -4.28
C SER A 31 0.48 -9.86 -4.82
N ARG A 32 1.57 -9.84 -4.05
CA ARG A 32 2.86 -10.47 -4.37
C ARG A 32 3.23 -11.55 -3.36
N SER A 33 4.25 -12.34 -3.69
CA SER A 33 4.87 -13.21 -2.69
C SER A 33 5.80 -12.39 -1.78
N THR A 34 5.89 -12.76 -0.50
CA THR A 34 6.84 -12.15 0.44
C THR A 34 8.28 -12.23 -0.08
N ALA A 35 8.65 -13.33 -0.74
CA ALA A 35 9.98 -13.48 -1.35
C ALA A 35 10.23 -12.46 -2.48
N THR A 36 9.21 -12.10 -3.25
CA THR A 36 9.30 -11.02 -4.25
C THR A 36 9.53 -9.68 -3.56
N VAL A 37 8.76 -9.40 -2.51
CA VAL A 37 8.87 -8.14 -1.76
C VAL A 37 10.23 -8.01 -1.09
N GLN A 38 10.73 -9.04 -0.41
CA GLN A 38 12.08 -9.05 0.18
C GLN A 38 13.16 -8.66 -0.84
N ARG A 39 13.01 -9.10 -2.09
CA ARG A 39 13.96 -8.77 -3.15
C ARG A 39 13.94 -7.30 -3.56
N TRP A 40 12.84 -6.58 -3.34
CA TRP A 40 12.76 -5.12 -3.56
C TRP A 40 13.70 -4.34 -2.64
N PHE A 41 14.06 -4.90 -1.49
CA PHE A 41 14.90 -4.25 -0.49
C PHE A 41 16.39 -4.57 -0.65
N TYR A 42 16.77 -5.48 -1.55
CA TYR A 42 18.18 -5.75 -1.85
C TYR A 42 18.74 -4.76 -2.87
N LYS A 43 20.01 -4.33 -2.70
CA LYS A 43 20.73 -3.40 -3.60
C LYS A 43 21.10 -3.98 -4.97
N THR A 44 20.49 -5.08 -5.39
CA THR A 44 20.84 -5.74 -6.66
C THR A 44 20.01 -5.18 -7.81
N PRO A 45 20.64 -4.75 -8.93
CA PRO A 45 19.93 -4.35 -10.13
C PRO A 45 19.29 -5.60 -10.74
N SER A 46 18.01 -5.81 -10.45
CA SER A 46 17.28 -6.98 -10.93
C SER A 46 15.97 -6.56 -11.58
N ASN A 47 15.48 -7.39 -12.50
CA ASN A 47 14.16 -7.29 -13.13
C ASN A 47 12.98 -7.40 -12.15
N LEU A 48 13.25 -7.37 -10.85
CA LEU A 48 12.30 -7.59 -9.78
C LEU A 48 11.90 -6.29 -9.11
N ASN A 49 12.21 -5.11 -9.65
CA ASN A 49 11.70 -3.86 -9.11
C ASN A 49 10.16 -3.87 -9.06
N PRO A 50 9.56 -3.17 -8.07
CA PRO A 50 8.11 -3.00 -8.02
C PRO A 50 7.65 -2.34 -9.32
N ASN A 51 6.59 -2.87 -9.92
CA ASN A 51 6.02 -2.28 -11.12
C ASN A 51 5.08 -1.11 -10.75
N THR A 52 4.56 -0.42 -11.76
CA THR A 52 3.68 0.73 -11.56
C THR A 52 2.41 0.41 -10.76
N ASN A 53 1.85 -0.80 -10.89
CA ASN A 53 0.68 -1.20 -10.12
C ASN A 53 1.03 -1.42 -8.65
N ASP A 54 2.17 -2.03 -8.36
CA ASP A 54 2.67 -2.21 -6.99
C ASP A 54 2.82 -0.84 -6.30
N LEU A 55 3.43 0.14 -6.99
CA LEU A 55 3.58 1.51 -6.48
C LEU A 55 2.24 2.22 -6.27
N ARG A 56 1.27 2.02 -7.18
CA ARG A 56 -0.08 2.58 -7.06
C ARG A 56 -0.84 1.99 -5.87
N HIS A 57 -0.74 0.69 -5.64
CA HIS A 57 -1.37 0.05 -4.49
C HIS A 57 -0.82 0.61 -3.18
N LEU A 58 0.50 0.79 -3.09
CA LEU A 58 1.13 1.40 -1.92
C LEU A 58 0.72 2.86 -1.73
N ALA A 59 0.65 3.65 -2.81
CA ALA A 59 0.24 5.05 -2.71
C ALA A 59 -1.25 5.20 -2.33
N LEU A 60 -2.09 4.30 -2.81
CA LEU A 60 -3.49 4.25 -2.41
C LEU A 60 -3.67 3.86 -0.94
N MET A 61 -2.94 2.84 -0.49
CA MET A 61 -2.98 2.42 0.91
C MET A 61 -2.40 3.50 1.82
N ASP A 62 -1.35 4.20 1.39
CA ASP A 62 -0.78 5.33 2.11
C ASP A 62 -1.83 6.42 2.33
N PHE A 63 -2.53 6.82 1.29
CA PHE A 63 -3.62 7.79 1.37
C PHE A 63 -4.74 7.32 2.31
N PHE A 64 -5.16 6.06 2.23
CA PHE A 64 -6.20 5.54 3.12
C PHE A 64 -5.79 5.53 4.58
N LEU A 65 -4.54 5.18 4.87
CA LEU A 65 -4.02 5.15 6.24
C LEU A 65 -3.80 6.57 6.77
N GLU A 66 -3.36 7.52 5.96
CA GLU A 66 -3.22 8.94 6.34
C GLU A 66 -4.56 9.56 6.74
N HIS A 67 -5.63 9.21 6.02
CA HIS A 67 -6.95 9.79 6.20
C HIS A 67 -7.93 8.84 6.91
N PHE A 68 -7.44 7.80 7.58
CA PHE A 68 -8.30 6.76 8.15
C PHE A 68 -9.37 7.31 9.10
N GLU A 69 -9.02 8.30 9.93
CA GLU A 69 -9.94 8.95 10.87
C GLU A 69 -10.99 9.85 10.19
N GLU A 70 -10.72 10.29 8.96
CA GLU A 70 -11.61 11.12 8.15
C GLU A 70 -12.55 10.29 7.26
N ILE A 71 -12.32 8.96 7.19
CA ILE A 71 -13.18 8.07 6.41
C ILE A 71 -14.58 8.09 7.03
N PRO A 72 -15.63 8.47 6.26
CA PRO A 72 -16.99 8.49 6.78
C PRO A 72 -17.38 7.12 7.35
N GLY A 73 -17.99 7.09 8.54
CA GLY A 73 -18.37 5.83 9.20
C GLY A 73 -19.28 4.93 8.35
N GLU A 74 -20.08 5.51 7.45
CA GLU A 74 -20.89 4.76 6.48
C GLU A 74 -20.05 3.98 5.48
N LEU A 75 -18.89 4.52 5.07
CA LEU A 75 -17.95 3.81 4.21
C LEU A 75 -17.28 2.67 4.98
N LEU A 76 -16.90 2.91 6.24
CA LEU A 76 -16.33 1.86 7.12
C LEU A 76 -17.33 0.71 7.35
N LYS A 77 -18.64 1.00 7.44
CA LYS A 77 -19.69 -0.03 7.50
C LYS A 77 -19.79 -0.85 6.21
N VAL A 78 -19.75 -0.20 5.03
CA VAL A 78 -19.75 -0.91 3.74
C VAL A 78 -18.50 -1.78 3.58
N LEU A 79 -17.36 -1.33 4.10
CA LEU A 79 -16.10 -2.07 4.10
C LEU A 79 -15.99 -3.13 5.22
N GLY A 80 -16.97 -3.22 6.12
CA GLY A 80 -16.99 -4.20 7.22
C GLY A 80 -15.97 -3.93 8.32
N LEU A 81 -15.47 -2.69 8.45
CA LEU A 81 -14.42 -2.29 9.39
C LEU A 81 -14.95 -1.71 10.71
N VAL A 82 -16.26 -1.51 10.84
CA VAL A 82 -16.92 -1.16 12.12
C VAL A 82 -17.65 -2.39 12.63
N GLY A 83 -17.36 -2.76 13.88
CA GLY A 83 -18.14 -3.79 14.57
C GLY A 83 -19.61 -3.42 14.58
N VAL A 84 -20.47 -4.38 14.24
CA VAL A 84 -21.90 -4.27 14.53
C VAL A 84 -22.00 -4.34 16.04
N ASP A 85 -22.00 -3.18 16.70
CA ASP A 85 -22.29 -3.11 18.13
C ASP A 85 -23.65 -3.77 18.38
N SER A 86 -23.64 -4.70 19.33
CA SER A 86 -24.76 -5.56 19.74
C SER A 86 -25.89 -4.79 20.41
#